data_AF-A0A9P6L666-F1
#
_entry.id   AF-A0A9P6L666-F1
#
_cell.length_a   1.000
_cell.length_b   1.000
_cell.length_c   1.000
_cell.angle_alpha   90.00
_cell.angle_beta   90.00
_cell.angle_gamma   90.00
#
_symmetry.space_group_name_H-M   'P 1'
#
loop_
_entity.id
_entity.type
_entity.pdbx_description
1 polymer ?
#
loop_
_entity_poly.entity_id
_entity_poly.type
_entity_poly.pdbx_seq_one_letter_code
_entity_poly.pdbx_strand_id
1 'polypeptide(L)'
;MNTANKHDTFLNSSAGDFPHNVPTRRTSRTSGRGRQRERGEPSGRQGDHTLTDMRTEAANFQTLKQALDVLREGEMDVVGFLDVLCWGYRFAIADLTTKSARTNLMHSDQLAVVVSHWFCPPQTSQGGPRAGGARHVLLPLVINTVKDIINNEIDVVVEELKEDSADITEQSVLGAVIDEVQERVLVIAPVFYDLVMKAAWREKQEERNTLKDPTKASVMCFMHLYHKSSPQ
;
A
#
# COMPACT_ATOMS: atom_id res chain seq x y z
N MET A 1 -51.28 2.17 -3.79
CA MET A 1 -50.35 2.81 -4.75
C MET A 1 -48.95 2.37 -4.34
N ASN A 2 -48.34 1.52 -5.15
CA ASN A 2 -46.99 0.97 -4.99
C ASN A 2 -45.95 1.96 -5.53
N THR A 3 -44.92 2.26 -4.75
CA THR A 3 -43.66 2.85 -5.23
C THR A 3 -42.54 2.04 -4.56
N ALA A 4 -42.07 0.96 -5.20
CA ALA A 4 -41.02 0.96 -6.22
C ALA A 4 -39.64 1.33 -5.63
N ASN A 5 -39.05 0.30 -5.05
CA ASN A 5 -37.65 -0.08 -5.02
C ASN A 5 -36.73 0.69 -6.01
N LYS A 6 -35.68 1.32 -5.50
CA LYS A 6 -34.46 1.63 -6.28
C LYS A 6 -33.24 1.29 -5.42
N HIS A 7 -32.68 0.13 -5.76
CA HIS A 7 -31.30 -0.23 -5.50
C HIS A 7 -30.38 0.78 -6.20
N ASP A 8 -29.46 1.38 -5.45
CA ASP A 8 -28.22 1.92 -6.01
C ASP A 8 -27.08 1.02 -5.54
N THR A 9 -26.77 0.05 -6.41
CA THR A 9 -25.59 -0.81 -6.32
C THR A 9 -24.43 -0.07 -6.97
N PHE A 10 -23.70 0.72 -6.18
CA PHE A 10 -22.40 1.24 -6.56
C PHE A 10 -21.43 0.92 -5.44
N LEU A 11 -20.59 -0.10 -5.68
CA LEU A 11 -19.18 -0.21 -5.31
C LEU A 11 -18.72 -1.63 -5.67
N ASN A 12 -18.57 -1.89 -6.96
CA ASN A 12 -17.77 -3.02 -7.43
C ASN A 12 -16.31 -2.55 -7.41
N SER A 13 -15.68 -2.63 -6.24
CA SER A 13 -14.27 -2.29 -6.08
C SER A 13 -13.46 -3.50 -6.52
N SER A 14 -12.99 -3.47 -7.76
CA SER A 14 -12.06 -4.45 -8.31
C SER A 14 -10.86 -4.56 -7.37
N ALA A 15 -10.65 -5.74 -6.81
CA ALA A 15 -9.44 -6.11 -6.12
C ALA A 15 -8.24 -5.79 -7.03
N GLY A 16 -7.47 -4.78 -6.65
CA GLY A 16 -6.20 -4.48 -7.29
C GLY A 16 -5.21 -5.55 -6.87
N ASP A 17 -4.76 -6.35 -7.82
CA ASP A 17 -3.55 -7.17 -7.72
C ASP A 17 -2.38 -6.25 -7.36
N PHE A 18 -2.03 -6.21 -6.07
CA PHE A 18 -0.77 -5.63 -5.62
C PHE A 18 0.35 -6.63 -5.91
N PRO A 19 1.35 -6.30 -6.74
CA PRO A 19 2.50 -7.18 -6.90
C PRO A 19 3.32 -7.20 -5.61
N HIS A 20 3.23 -8.31 -4.88
CA HIS A 20 4.16 -8.67 -3.81
C HIS A 20 5.54 -8.97 -4.41
N ASN A 21 6.36 -7.94 -4.61
CA ASN A 21 7.81 -8.11 -4.69
C ASN A 21 8.54 -6.77 -4.50
N VAL A 22 8.84 -6.44 -3.24
CA VAL A 22 9.92 -5.49 -2.93
C VAL A 22 11.15 -6.34 -2.60
N PRO A 23 12.19 -6.37 -3.45
CA PRO A 23 13.42 -7.07 -3.12
C PRO A 23 14.14 -6.32 -2.00
N THR A 24 14.11 -6.86 -0.78
CA THR A 24 14.93 -6.39 0.33
C THR A 24 16.40 -6.69 -0.01
N ARG A 25 17.11 -5.67 -0.53
CA ARG A 25 18.52 -5.77 -0.90
C ARG A 25 19.38 -5.91 0.37
N ARG A 26 19.55 -7.14 0.85
CA ARG A 26 20.44 -7.48 1.96
C ARG A 26 21.84 -7.77 1.39
N THR A 27 22.81 -6.94 1.75
CA THR A 27 24.23 -7.12 1.42
C THR A 27 24.83 -8.20 2.32
N SER A 28 24.93 -9.42 1.81
CA SER A 28 25.75 -10.48 2.41
C SER A 28 27.21 -10.27 2.04
N ARG A 29 28.03 -9.94 3.05
CA ARG A 29 29.50 -10.02 2.99
C ARG A 29 29.90 -11.49 3.01
N THR A 30 30.23 -12.05 1.85
CA THR A 30 30.98 -13.31 1.74
C THR A 30 32.44 -13.02 1.41
N SER A 31 33.30 -13.26 2.40
CA SER A 31 34.75 -13.39 2.25
C SER A 31 35.03 -14.73 1.56
N GLY A 32 35.63 -14.71 0.38
CA GLY A 32 36.01 -15.90 -0.36
C GLY A 32 37.06 -15.59 -1.42
N ARG A 33 38.34 -15.80 -1.07
CA ARG A 33 39.48 -15.80 -1.98
C ARG A 33 39.29 -16.86 -3.08
N GLY A 34 39.37 -16.44 -4.34
CA GLY A 34 39.51 -17.33 -5.49
C GLY A 34 40.03 -16.55 -6.69
N ARG A 35 41.32 -16.69 -6.99
CA ARG A 35 41.97 -16.15 -8.19
C ARG A 35 41.50 -16.95 -9.41
N GLN A 36 40.87 -16.29 -10.38
CA GLN A 36 41.01 -16.65 -11.78
C GLN A 36 40.84 -15.38 -12.63
N ARG A 37 41.94 -15.00 -13.30
CA ARG A 37 42.00 -13.89 -14.25
C ARG A 37 41.44 -14.41 -15.58
N GLU A 38 40.20 -14.06 -15.89
CA GLU A 38 39.73 -14.06 -17.27
C GLU A 38 39.81 -12.63 -17.81
N ARG A 39 40.58 -12.50 -18.88
CA ARG A 39 40.90 -11.26 -19.57
C ARG A 39 39.73 -10.94 -20.50
N GLY A 40 38.63 -10.45 -19.92
CA GLY A 40 37.48 -9.94 -20.66
C GLY A 40 37.80 -8.57 -21.27
N GLU A 41 37.53 -8.44 -22.56
CA GLU A 41 37.67 -7.20 -23.34
C GLU A 41 36.79 -6.08 -22.75
N PRO A 42 37.28 -4.82 -22.70
CA PRO A 42 36.47 -3.70 -22.23
C PRO A 42 35.49 -3.30 -23.32
N SER A 43 34.25 -3.81 -23.24
CA SER A 43 33.09 -3.29 -23.98
C SER A 43 32.79 -1.86 -23.54
N GLY A 44 33.44 -0.90 -24.19
CA GLY A 44 33.16 0.53 -24.04
C GLY A 44 31.83 0.92 -24.67
N ARG A 45 30.73 0.82 -23.91
CA ARG A 45 29.43 1.48 -24.19
C ARG A 45 28.63 1.76 -22.91
N GLN A 46 29.25 2.45 -21.94
CA GLN A 46 28.57 2.93 -20.72
C GLN A 46 28.56 4.47 -20.56
N GLY A 47 29.09 5.20 -21.54
CA GLY A 47 29.30 6.66 -21.44
C GLY A 47 28.17 7.56 -21.93
N ASP A 48 27.11 7.03 -22.55
CA ASP A 48 26.12 7.87 -23.28
C ASP A 48 24.80 8.09 -22.52
N HIS A 49 24.44 7.17 -21.61
CA HIS A 49 23.22 7.30 -20.80
C HIS A 49 23.32 8.41 -19.74
N THR A 50 24.48 8.56 -19.11
CA THR A 50 24.68 9.53 -18.02
C THR A 50 24.57 10.99 -18.48
N LEU A 51 25.03 11.31 -19.70
CA LEU A 51 24.94 12.66 -20.25
C LEU A 51 23.52 13.01 -20.73
N THR A 52 22.79 12.02 -21.25
CA THR A 52 21.40 12.19 -21.70
C THR A 52 20.46 12.39 -20.51
N ASP A 53 20.68 11.66 -19.42
CA ASP A 53 19.91 11.80 -18.18
C ASP A 53 20.13 13.17 -17.53
N MET A 54 21.37 13.65 -17.46
CA MET A 54 21.68 14.98 -16.89
C MET A 54 21.06 16.14 -17.70
N ARG A 55 21.05 16.05 -19.03
CA ARG A 55 20.42 17.07 -19.89
C ARG A 55 18.90 17.10 -19.69
N THR A 56 18.30 15.92 -19.56
CA THR A 56 16.86 15.78 -19.32
C THR A 56 16.48 16.32 -17.94
N GLU A 57 17.27 16.04 -16.92
CA GLU A 57 17.07 16.56 -15.56
C GLU A 57 17.17 18.10 -15.52
N ALA A 58 18.17 18.69 -16.20
CA ALA A 58 18.32 20.14 -16.28
C ALA A 58 17.14 20.81 -16.99
N ALA A 59 16.65 20.22 -18.08
CA ALA A 59 15.48 20.73 -18.81
C ALA A 59 14.21 20.64 -17.95
N ASN A 60 14.01 19.52 -17.24
CA ASN A 60 12.89 19.35 -16.30
C ASN A 60 12.94 20.37 -15.17
N PHE A 61 14.14 20.65 -14.63
CA PHE A 61 14.32 21.65 -13.58
C PHE A 61 13.96 23.07 -14.06
N GLN A 62 14.33 23.46 -15.27
CA GLN A 62 13.94 24.76 -15.83
C GLN A 62 12.44 24.86 -16.04
N THR A 63 11.81 23.80 -16.57
CA THR A 63 10.36 23.72 -16.75
C THR A 63 9.63 23.86 -15.42
N LEU A 64 10.13 23.19 -14.36
CA LEU A 64 9.60 23.31 -13.01
C LEU A 64 9.67 24.76 -12.50
N LYS A 65 10.81 25.45 -12.68
CA LYS A 65 10.94 26.85 -12.25
C LYS A 65 9.94 27.76 -12.96
N GLN A 66 9.78 27.59 -14.28
CA GLN A 66 8.80 28.35 -15.05
C GLN A 66 7.37 28.11 -14.55
N ALA A 67 7.01 26.85 -14.29
CA ALA A 67 5.70 26.51 -13.73
C ALA A 67 5.48 27.17 -12.36
N LEU A 68 6.50 27.18 -11.48
CA LEU A 68 6.42 27.83 -10.17
C LEU A 68 6.31 29.36 -10.28
N ASP A 69 6.97 29.97 -11.26
CA ASP A 69 6.86 31.40 -11.50
C ASP A 69 5.45 31.77 -11.99
N VAL A 70 4.86 30.98 -12.89
CA VAL A 70 3.47 31.15 -13.35
C VAL A 70 2.46 31.00 -12.20
N LEU A 71 2.65 30.01 -11.32
CA LEU A 71 1.79 29.85 -10.14
C LEU A 71 1.89 31.08 -9.21
N ARG A 72 3.11 31.58 -9.00
CA ARG A 72 3.35 32.76 -8.16
C ARG A 72 2.71 34.03 -8.75
N GLU A 73 2.80 34.22 -10.07
CA GLU A 73 2.13 35.33 -10.76
C GLU A 73 0.60 35.27 -10.65
N GLY A 74 0.04 34.06 -10.61
CA GLY A 74 -1.38 33.81 -10.36
C GLY A 74 -1.79 33.82 -8.88
N GLU A 75 -0.92 34.27 -7.97
CA GLU A 75 -1.14 34.28 -6.50
C GLU A 75 -1.57 32.91 -5.94
N MET A 76 -1.09 31.82 -6.56
CA MET A 76 -1.45 30.45 -6.19
C MET A 76 -0.20 29.69 -5.72
N ASP A 77 -0.29 29.02 -4.57
CA ASP A 77 0.75 28.13 -4.12
C ASP A 77 0.58 26.71 -4.69
N VAL A 78 1.61 25.88 -4.55
CA VAL A 78 1.59 24.51 -5.10
C VAL A 78 0.49 23.67 -4.43
N VAL A 79 0.23 23.88 -3.14
CA VAL A 79 -0.80 23.15 -2.40
C VAL A 79 -2.18 23.52 -2.91
N GLY A 80 -2.48 24.82 -3.05
CA GLY A 80 -3.72 25.32 -3.61
C GLY A 80 -3.93 24.90 -5.06
N PHE A 81 -2.86 24.89 -5.87
CA PHE A 81 -2.93 24.35 -7.23
C PHE A 81 -3.34 22.87 -7.25
N LEU A 82 -2.69 22.03 -6.43
CA LEU A 82 -3.03 20.61 -6.35
C LEU A 82 -4.44 20.39 -5.81
N ASP A 83 -4.88 21.18 -4.83
CA ASP A 83 -6.25 21.12 -4.30
C ASP A 83 -7.27 21.46 -5.41
N VAL A 84 -7.07 22.56 -6.15
CA VAL A 84 -7.92 22.97 -7.28
C VAL A 84 -7.97 21.90 -8.37
N LEU A 85 -6.81 21.37 -8.76
CA LEU A 85 -6.69 20.36 -9.81
C LEU A 85 -7.41 19.05 -9.44
N CYS A 86 -7.36 18.68 -8.16
CA CYS A 86 -7.92 17.43 -7.67
C CYS A 86 -9.43 17.57 -7.45
N TRP A 87 -9.90 18.18 -6.36
CA TRP A 87 -11.34 18.26 -6.04
C TRP A 87 -11.77 19.50 -5.25
N GLY A 88 -10.89 20.49 -5.04
CA GLY A 88 -11.16 21.65 -4.19
C GLY A 88 -12.23 22.60 -4.72
N TYR A 89 -12.48 22.65 -6.04
CA TYR A 89 -13.41 23.61 -6.65
C TYR A 89 -14.39 22.96 -7.62
N ARG A 90 -15.68 23.30 -7.47
CA ARG A 90 -16.77 22.77 -8.31
C ARG A 90 -16.59 23.08 -9.80
N PHE A 91 -16.03 24.25 -10.13
CA PHE A 91 -15.77 24.63 -11.52
C PHE A 91 -14.66 23.78 -12.15
N ALA A 92 -13.62 23.48 -11.38
CA ALA A 92 -12.51 22.62 -11.79
C ALA A 92 -12.97 21.15 -12.01
N ILE A 93 -14.02 20.70 -11.31
CA ILE A 93 -14.62 19.38 -11.52
C ILE A 93 -15.34 19.29 -12.87
N ALA A 94 -15.99 20.37 -13.30
CA ALA A 94 -16.77 20.42 -14.54
C ALA A 94 -15.93 20.69 -15.79
N ASP A 95 -14.79 21.36 -15.66
CA ASP A 95 -13.90 21.67 -16.77
C ASP A 95 -13.22 20.40 -17.35
N LEU A 96 -13.30 20.26 -18.68
CA LEU A 96 -12.79 19.08 -19.38
C LEU A 96 -11.26 18.98 -19.31
N THR A 97 -10.58 20.12 -19.37
CA THR A 97 -9.10 20.17 -19.33
C THR A 97 -8.60 19.68 -17.97
N THR A 98 -9.17 20.23 -16.90
CA THR A 98 -8.84 19.87 -15.52
C THR A 98 -9.19 18.41 -15.25
N LYS A 99 -10.35 17.94 -15.72
CA LYS A 99 -10.73 16.53 -15.61
C LYS A 99 -9.72 15.61 -16.27
N SER A 100 -9.28 15.92 -17.50
CA SER A 100 -8.28 15.12 -18.21
C SER A 100 -6.93 15.13 -17.48
N ALA A 101 -6.47 16.29 -17.01
CA ALA A 101 -5.22 16.41 -16.28
C ALA A 101 -5.25 15.61 -14.97
N ARG A 102 -6.35 15.69 -14.22
CA ARG A 102 -6.58 14.88 -13.00
C ARG A 102 -6.60 13.39 -13.31
N THR A 103 -7.31 12.95 -14.35
CA THR A 103 -7.32 11.54 -14.75
C THR A 103 -5.91 11.05 -15.06
N ASN A 104 -5.13 11.81 -15.84
CA ASN A 104 -3.75 11.47 -16.15
C ASN A 104 -2.87 11.41 -14.89
N LEU A 105 -3.05 12.33 -13.95
CA LEU A 105 -2.34 12.32 -12.67
C LEU A 105 -2.66 11.06 -11.86
N MET A 106 -3.95 10.74 -11.69
CA MET A 106 -4.41 9.63 -10.83
C MET A 106 -4.12 8.24 -11.40
N HIS A 107 -3.94 8.12 -12.72
CA HIS A 107 -3.57 6.85 -13.38
C HIS A 107 -2.07 6.74 -13.68
N SER A 108 -1.27 7.71 -13.26
CA SER A 108 0.18 7.67 -13.49
C SER A 108 0.88 6.83 -12.42
N ASP A 109 1.66 5.84 -12.86
CA ASP A 109 2.54 5.05 -11.97
C ASP A 109 3.56 5.95 -11.24
N GLN A 110 3.88 7.11 -11.81
CA GLN A 110 4.78 8.08 -11.18
C GLN A 110 4.17 8.71 -9.92
N LEU A 111 2.83 8.75 -9.79
CA LEU A 111 2.19 9.32 -8.61
C LEU A 111 2.56 8.52 -7.35
N ALA A 112 2.59 7.19 -7.43
CA ALA A 112 3.02 6.34 -6.32
C ALA A 112 4.48 6.64 -5.91
N VAL A 113 5.36 6.84 -6.89
CA VAL A 113 6.76 7.22 -6.65
C VAL A 113 6.84 8.60 -5.97
N VAL A 114 6.06 9.58 -6.44
CA VAL A 114 5.99 10.93 -5.86
C VAL A 114 5.51 10.87 -4.41
N VAL A 115 4.42 10.16 -4.12
CA VAL A 115 3.90 9.98 -2.75
C VAL A 115 4.92 9.28 -1.85
N SER A 116 5.65 8.28 -2.38
CA SER A 116 6.71 7.61 -1.63
C SER A 116 7.86 8.55 -1.27
N HIS A 117 8.25 9.45 -2.18
CA HIS A 117 9.25 10.48 -1.93
C HIS A 117 8.75 11.55 -0.95
N TRP A 118 7.46 11.90 -0.98
CA TRP A 118 6.89 12.78 0.03
C TRP A 118 6.93 12.15 1.42
N PHE A 119 6.66 10.84 1.53
CA PHE A 119 6.73 10.11 2.78
C PHE A 119 8.17 9.93 3.29
N CYS A 120 9.10 9.61 2.40
CA CYS A 120 10.51 9.40 2.71
C CYS A 120 11.40 10.12 1.67
N PRO A 121 11.71 11.41 1.89
CA PRO A 121 12.51 12.17 0.94
C PRO A 121 13.89 11.55 0.73
N PRO A 122 14.44 11.57 -0.50
CA PRO A 122 15.78 11.07 -0.76
C PRO A 122 16.80 11.81 0.09
N GLN A 123 17.73 11.06 0.69
CA GLN A 123 18.79 11.62 1.53
C GLN A 123 19.89 12.19 0.64
N THR A 124 20.23 13.46 0.85
CA THR A 124 21.47 14.00 0.31
C THR A 124 22.64 13.44 1.13
N SER A 125 23.76 13.16 0.47
CA SER A 125 24.97 12.62 1.10
C SER A 125 25.62 13.58 2.11
N GLN A 126 25.18 14.84 2.11
CA GLN A 126 25.57 15.88 3.04
C GLN A 126 24.78 15.65 4.33
N GLY A 127 25.43 15.16 5.39
CA GLY A 127 24.84 14.64 6.63
C GLY A 127 24.06 15.62 7.52
N GLY A 128 23.16 16.41 6.93
CA GLY A 128 22.19 17.24 7.63
C GLY A 128 21.02 16.45 8.21
N PRO A 129 20.20 17.09 9.06
CA PRO A 129 18.98 16.48 9.59
C PRO A 129 18.09 15.98 8.45
N ARG A 130 17.55 14.76 8.59
CA ARG A 130 16.62 14.20 7.60
C ARG A 130 15.41 15.13 7.47
N ALA A 131 15.09 15.52 6.24
CA ALA A 131 13.83 16.19 5.96
C ALA A 131 12.68 15.28 6.43
N GLY A 132 11.80 15.79 7.29
CA GLY A 132 10.66 15.02 7.79
C GLY A 132 9.64 14.66 6.70
N GLY A 133 9.69 15.38 5.56
CA GLY A 133 8.75 15.21 4.47
C GLY A 133 7.29 15.42 4.91
N ALA A 134 6.38 14.83 4.14
CA ALA A 134 4.95 14.79 4.45
C ALA A 134 4.59 13.66 5.43
N ARG A 135 5.56 13.00 6.07
CA ARG A 135 5.31 11.83 6.94
C ARG A 135 4.29 12.10 8.04
N HIS A 136 4.32 13.29 8.64
CA HIS A 136 3.41 13.67 9.71
C HIS A 136 1.95 13.84 9.24
N VAL A 137 1.72 14.12 7.95
CA VAL A 137 0.38 14.23 7.34
C VAL A 137 -0.07 12.89 6.75
N LEU A 138 0.83 12.23 6.01
CA LEU A 138 0.51 10.99 5.30
C LEU A 138 0.34 9.80 6.24
N LEU A 139 1.12 9.70 7.33
CA LEU A 139 1.06 8.54 8.22
C LEU A 139 -0.30 8.41 8.92
N PRO A 140 -0.87 9.45 9.54
CA PRO A 140 -2.22 9.37 10.10
C PRO A 140 -3.28 9.00 9.07
N LEU A 141 -3.20 9.55 7.86
CA LEU A 141 -4.12 9.25 6.78
C LEU A 141 -4.05 7.75 6.41
N VAL A 142 -2.86 7.23 6.14
CA VAL A 142 -2.64 5.81 5.82
C VAL A 142 -3.13 4.91 6.95
N ILE A 143 -2.84 5.26 8.21
CA ILE A 143 -3.31 4.50 9.37
C ILE A 143 -4.84 4.44 9.41
N ASN A 144 -5.52 5.57 9.18
CA ASN A 144 -6.98 5.59 9.17
C ASN A 144 -7.54 4.78 8.01
N THR A 145 -6.98 4.90 6.80
CA THR A 145 -7.40 4.07 5.66
C THR A 145 -7.25 2.58 5.94
N VAL A 146 -6.12 2.16 6.52
CA VAL A 146 -5.89 0.75 6.87
C VAL A 146 -6.86 0.28 7.96
N LYS A 147 -7.17 1.12 8.95
CA LYS A 147 -8.19 0.80 9.96
C LYS A 147 -9.57 0.60 9.34
N ASP A 148 -9.97 1.47 8.42
CA ASP A 148 -11.28 1.36 7.76
C ASP A 148 -11.38 0.06 6.96
N ILE A 149 -10.31 -0.30 6.23
CA ILE A 149 -10.21 -1.58 5.51
C ILE A 149 -10.36 -2.76 6.48
N ILE A 150 -9.57 -2.77 7.56
CA ILE A 150 -9.60 -3.86 8.55
C ILE A 150 -10.96 -3.96 9.23
N ASN A 151 -11.59 -2.84 9.58
CA ASN A 151 -12.91 -2.87 10.21
C ASN A 151 -13.95 -3.48 9.27
N ASN A 152 -13.96 -3.06 8.00
CA ASN A 152 -14.86 -3.64 6.99
C ASN A 152 -14.61 -5.14 6.81
N GLU A 153 -13.34 -5.56 6.75
CA GLU A 153 -12.97 -6.97 6.65
C GLU A 153 -13.40 -7.77 7.90
N ILE A 154 -13.24 -7.22 9.10
CA ILE A 154 -13.70 -7.84 10.35
C ILE A 154 -15.21 -8.00 10.35
N ASP A 155 -15.97 -6.99 9.90
CA ASP A 155 -17.42 -7.05 9.83
C ASP A 155 -17.88 -8.19 8.90
N VAL A 156 -17.24 -8.34 7.73
CA VAL A 156 -17.52 -9.44 6.80
C VAL A 156 -17.18 -10.81 7.43
N VAL A 157 -16.03 -10.93 8.10
CA VAL A 157 -15.65 -12.16 8.81
C VAL A 157 -16.65 -12.52 9.91
N VAL A 158 -17.13 -11.53 10.65
CA VAL A 158 -18.10 -11.74 11.73
C VAL A 158 -19.43 -12.28 11.17
N GLU A 159 -19.92 -11.72 10.06
CA GLU A 159 -21.16 -12.20 9.44
C GLU A 159 -21.00 -13.62 8.89
N GLU A 160 -19.89 -13.91 8.21
CA GLU A 160 -19.58 -15.26 7.71
C GLU A 160 -19.56 -16.30 8.85
N LEU A 161 -18.88 -15.99 9.95
CA LEU A 161 -18.78 -16.90 11.10
C LEU A 161 -20.12 -17.10 11.82
N LYS A 162 -21.06 -16.16 11.73
CA LYS A 162 -22.41 -16.31 12.29
C LYS A 162 -23.24 -17.29 11.47
N GLU A 163 -23.16 -17.24 10.14
CA GLU A 163 -23.89 -18.15 9.27
C GLU A 163 -23.51 -19.61 9.56
N ASP A 164 -22.22 -19.88 9.78
CA ASP A 164 -21.72 -21.21 10.12
C ASP A 164 -22.18 -21.71 11.49
N SER A 165 -22.48 -20.81 12.43
CA SER A 165 -22.75 -21.17 13.83
C SER A 165 -24.03 -21.96 14.07
N ALA A 166 -24.97 -21.95 13.12
CA ALA A 166 -26.23 -22.68 13.23
C ALA A 166 -26.03 -24.21 13.23
N ASP A 167 -24.92 -24.71 12.68
CA ASP A 167 -24.67 -26.14 12.44
C ASP A 167 -23.42 -26.70 13.16
N ILE A 168 -22.76 -25.92 14.04
CA ILE A 168 -21.55 -26.38 14.74
C ILE A 168 -21.91 -27.33 15.89
N THR A 169 -21.77 -28.63 15.64
CA THR A 169 -21.80 -29.67 16.69
C THR A 169 -20.44 -29.75 17.40
N GLU A 170 -20.40 -30.20 18.66
CA GLU A 170 -19.17 -30.25 19.49
C GLU A 170 -18.01 -31.04 18.84
N GLN A 171 -18.31 -31.98 17.93
CA GLN A 171 -17.32 -32.74 17.17
C GLN A 171 -16.73 -31.97 15.96
N SER A 172 -17.41 -30.95 15.42
CA SER A 172 -16.87 -30.14 14.31
C SER A 172 -15.84 -29.11 14.77
N VAL A 173 -15.68 -28.89 16.08
CA VAL A 173 -14.62 -28.02 16.65
C VAL A 173 -13.21 -28.64 16.50
N LEU A 174 -13.12 -29.90 16.04
CA LEU A 174 -11.85 -30.60 15.75
C LEU A 174 -11.20 -30.07 14.47
N GLY A 175 -10.04 -29.40 14.59
CA GLY A 175 -8.95 -29.27 13.60
C GLY A 175 -9.31 -28.87 12.16
N ALA A 176 -10.03 -29.71 11.42
CA ALA A 176 -10.41 -29.51 10.03
C ALA A 176 -11.25 -28.24 9.80
N VAL A 177 -12.18 -27.91 10.70
CA VAL A 177 -12.98 -26.67 10.58
C VAL A 177 -12.13 -25.42 10.78
N ILE A 178 -11.03 -25.53 11.54
CA ILE A 178 -10.14 -24.40 11.77
C ILE A 178 -9.42 -24.01 10.48
N ASP A 179 -8.88 -25.00 9.75
CA ASP A 179 -8.17 -24.77 8.50
C ASP A 179 -9.13 -24.20 7.43
N GLU A 180 -10.36 -24.72 7.36
CA GLU A 180 -11.40 -24.21 6.46
C GLU A 180 -11.79 -22.75 6.77
N VAL A 181 -12.01 -22.42 8.05
CA VAL A 181 -12.29 -21.04 8.48
C VAL A 181 -11.15 -20.12 8.10
N GLN A 182 -9.91 -20.56 8.21
CA GLN A 182 -8.76 -19.74 7.82
C GLN A 182 -8.66 -19.50 6.33
N GLU A 183 -8.88 -20.54 5.52
CA GLU A 183 -8.92 -20.38 4.07
C GLU A 183 -10.03 -19.39 3.67
N ARG A 184 -11.21 -19.47 4.30
CA ARG A 184 -12.27 -18.47 4.10
C ARG A 184 -11.84 -17.07 4.52
N VAL A 185 -11.30 -16.91 5.73
CA VAL A 185 -10.85 -15.60 6.25
C VAL A 185 -9.76 -15.00 5.37
N LEU A 186 -8.82 -15.80 4.86
CA LEU A 186 -7.78 -15.33 3.95
C LEU A 186 -8.36 -14.74 2.66
N VAL A 187 -9.46 -15.32 2.16
CA VAL A 187 -10.13 -14.86 0.93
C VAL A 187 -10.95 -13.59 1.18
N ILE A 188 -11.71 -13.53 2.28
CA ILE A 188 -12.65 -12.42 2.55
C ILE A 188 -12.00 -11.23 3.29
N ALA A 189 -10.91 -11.48 4.02
CA ALA A 189 -10.26 -10.52 4.90
C ALA A 189 -8.72 -10.62 4.86
N PRO A 190 -8.10 -10.47 3.67
CA PRO A 190 -6.66 -10.69 3.49
C PRO A 190 -5.79 -9.70 4.27
N VAL A 191 -6.19 -8.43 4.41
CA VAL A 191 -5.38 -7.41 5.10
C VAL A 191 -5.39 -7.65 6.61
N PHE A 192 -6.56 -7.95 7.16
CA PHE A 192 -6.73 -8.32 8.56
C PHE A 192 -5.99 -9.63 8.86
N TYR A 193 -6.11 -10.64 8.01
CA TYR A 193 -5.38 -11.90 8.15
C TYR A 193 -3.86 -11.66 8.18
N ASP A 194 -3.30 -10.94 7.20
CA ASP A 194 -1.87 -10.62 7.16
C ASP A 194 -1.42 -9.83 8.40
N LEU A 195 -2.25 -8.89 8.87
CA LEU A 195 -1.97 -8.15 10.10
C LEU A 195 -1.90 -9.09 11.32
N VAL A 196 -2.87 -9.99 11.49
CA VAL A 196 -2.89 -10.96 12.60
C VAL A 196 -1.67 -11.87 12.53
N MET A 197 -1.31 -12.36 11.34
CA MET A 197 -0.14 -13.21 11.14
C MET A 197 1.17 -12.48 11.48
N LYS A 198 1.33 -11.23 11.02
CA LYS A 198 2.50 -10.38 11.35
C LYS A 198 2.54 -9.94 12.81
N ALA A 199 1.38 -9.85 13.47
CA ALA A 199 1.31 -9.55 14.90
C ALA A 199 1.67 -10.78 15.76
N ALA A 200 1.22 -11.97 15.34
CA ALA A 200 1.52 -13.23 16.00
C ALA A 200 2.99 -13.64 15.88
N TRP A 201 3.68 -13.19 14.82
CA TRP A 201 5.01 -13.66 14.48
C TRP A 201 5.97 -12.55 14.02
N ARG A 202 7.17 -12.51 14.60
CA ARG A 202 8.27 -11.67 14.08
C ARG A 202 9.19 -12.51 13.20
N GLU A 203 9.75 -11.94 12.13
CA GLU A 203 10.72 -12.63 11.25
C GLU A 203 11.86 -13.32 12.02
N LYS A 204 12.37 -12.69 13.09
CA LYS A 204 13.43 -13.28 13.95
C LYS A 204 13.00 -14.53 14.72
N GLN A 205 11.69 -14.71 14.93
CA GLN A 205 11.15 -15.92 15.57
C GLN A 205 11.01 -17.06 14.57
N GLU A 206 10.80 -16.77 13.27
CA GLU A 206 10.71 -17.78 12.21
C GLU A 206 12.01 -18.56 12.08
N GLU A 207 13.14 -17.85 12.12
CA GLU A 207 14.47 -18.48 12.06
C GLU A 207 14.78 -19.38 13.28
N ARG A 208 14.06 -19.25 14.40
CA ARG A 208 14.41 -19.89 15.68
C ARG A 208 13.38 -20.87 16.20
N ASN A 209 12.15 -20.80 15.75
CA ASN A 209 11.02 -21.43 16.42
C ASN A 209 10.25 -22.31 15.43
N THR A 210 10.74 -23.52 15.23
CA THR A 210 10.12 -24.53 14.36
C THR A 210 8.90 -25.23 14.99
N LEU A 211 8.62 -24.96 16.27
CA LEU A 211 7.62 -25.68 17.07
C LEU A 211 6.30 -24.94 17.27
N LYS A 212 6.26 -23.61 17.11
CA LYS A 212 5.00 -22.87 17.22
C LYS A 212 4.39 -22.72 15.84
N ASP A 213 3.07 -22.83 15.80
CA ASP A 213 2.30 -22.69 14.59
C ASP A 213 1.54 -21.36 14.66
N PRO A 214 1.89 -20.34 13.85
CA PRO A 214 1.23 -19.02 13.88
C PRO A 214 -0.27 -19.13 13.60
N THR A 215 -0.65 -20.14 12.84
CA THR A 215 -2.01 -20.58 12.52
C THR A 215 -2.86 -20.75 13.79
N LYS A 216 -2.31 -21.27 14.88
CA LYS A 216 -3.07 -21.44 16.13
C LYS A 216 -3.35 -20.12 16.85
N ALA A 217 -2.48 -19.12 16.66
CA ALA A 217 -2.66 -17.81 17.27
C ALA A 217 -3.72 -16.98 16.54
N SER A 218 -3.80 -17.08 15.20
CA SER A 218 -4.83 -16.38 14.42
C SER A 218 -6.23 -16.91 14.75
N VAL A 219 -6.37 -18.21 14.99
CA VAL A 219 -7.64 -18.86 15.36
C VAL A 219 -8.17 -18.34 16.68
N MET A 220 -7.29 -18.16 17.68
CA MET A 220 -7.67 -17.54 18.94
C MET A 220 -8.21 -16.13 18.74
N CYS A 221 -7.64 -15.34 17.80
CA CYS A 221 -8.16 -14.03 17.46
C CYS A 221 -9.55 -14.10 16.81
N PHE A 222 -9.77 -15.01 15.86
CA PHE A 222 -11.07 -15.20 15.20
C PHE A 222 -12.15 -15.66 16.16
N MET A 223 -11.85 -16.63 17.03
CA MET A 223 -12.77 -17.10 18.08
C MET A 223 -13.14 -15.97 19.07
N HIS A 224 -12.21 -15.08 19.38
CA HIS A 224 -12.47 -13.96 20.27
C HIS A 224 -13.33 -12.87 19.60
N LEU A 225 -13.19 -12.67 18.29
CA LEU A 225 -14.08 -11.79 17.51
C LEU A 225 -15.49 -12.35 17.43
N TYR A 226 -15.61 -13.65 17.20
CA TYR A 226 -16.89 -14.36 17.22
C TYR A 226 -17.62 -14.20 18.56
N HIS A 227 -16.96 -14.49 19.68
CA HIS A 227 -17.57 -14.35 21.01
C HIS A 227 -18.02 -12.91 21.32
N LYS A 228 -17.29 -11.88 20.85
CA LYS A 228 -17.66 -10.48 21.09
C LYS A 228 -18.85 -10.01 20.24
N SER A 229 -19.11 -10.67 19.11
CA SER A 229 -20.18 -10.29 18.18
C SER A 229 -21.49 -11.03 18.44
N SER A 230 -21.48 -12.10 19.25
CA SER A 230 -22.71 -12.75 19.73
C SER A 230 -23.48 -11.85 20.70
N PRO A 231 -24.77 -11.55 20.45
CA PRO A 231 -25.62 -10.85 21.42
C PRO A 231 -25.77 -11.71 22.69
N GLN A 232 -25.56 -11.08 23.86
CA GLN A 232 -25.86 -11.69 25.16
C GLN A 232 -27.36 -11.75 25.44
#